data_AF-A0A953XYW9-F1
#
_entry.id   AF-A0A953XYW9-F1
#
_cell.length_a   1.000
_cell.length_b   1.000
_cell.length_c   1.000
_cell.angle_alpha   90.00
_cell.angle_beta   90.00
_cell.angle_gamma   90.00
#
_symmetry.space_group_name_H-M   'P 1'
#
loop_
_entity.id
_entity.type
_entity.pdbx_description
1 polymer ?
#
loop_
_entity_poly.entity_id
_entity_poly.type
_entity_poly.pdbx_seq_one_letter_code
_entity_poly.pdbx_strand_id
1 'polypeptide(L)'
;GGGGDPPRVWLARAQPRLQRFLGEQGCEAAVLAEGAEALRPGDVLIWNGALPVGALQVARHVQRGGGLIAAVCPWGTQQLRGPRGFRLHEDLRENAVLGPMGLVFALGYLGEGEPGGFSPRSSRADEVHAGRALQALAAGRATPDQLELLAHAVRALPPQNQSFLGRVRAQVTPPTSGPTPAAPLEDPRARLGLVLAFHAQSGLTPEQVRAAPGAEAFPGAVPADAPRLRRRLSLDGGRPGWRSTGLYVPPGEVVRVTRQSSGAPWTVRVGCHTDALWAQPRWERWPEVTRRWVLEGDALRLASPFGGLLYFEPGPQGEALVVEVEGAVEAPTVALDDPASVAAWSERRAAPGPWAELRGRHLILTVPSAAVRALDDPVALLTWWDRVLERYAELGQRPLDARPQRFVADVQLSAGYMHSGYPIMTHLDVATPQDGRPARVLDLERLRREGSWGHFHELGHNHQRGDWTFAGTGEVTCNLFTLYVMDTVVGIEPWEHPWLAGGRAKAAAYLEAGAPFAAWQRDPGLALVMYVEVQRAFGWEPFQVAFRAYEALPEGERPRGDAEKRDQWLLRLSRAVGRDLGPFFQRWGVPTSEEARARLRDLEPWLPE
;
A
#
# COMPACT_ATOMS: atom_id res chain seq x y z
N GLY A 1 22.11 29.27 -46.96
CA GLY A 1 20.77 29.81 -47.24
C GLY A 1 19.78 28.67 -47.15
N GLY A 2 18.92 28.72 -46.14
CA GLY A 2 17.89 27.72 -45.82
C GLY A 2 17.23 28.19 -44.54
N GLY A 3 16.56 29.34 -44.60
CA GLY A 3 15.80 29.90 -43.48
C GLY A 3 14.58 29.03 -43.23
N GLY A 4 14.74 27.99 -42.41
CA GLY A 4 13.62 27.30 -41.79
C GLY A 4 13.15 28.10 -40.59
N ASP A 5 11.83 28.11 -40.35
CA ASP A 5 11.26 28.65 -39.12
C ASP A 5 11.91 27.95 -37.89
N PRO A 6 12.11 28.67 -36.77
CA PRO A 6 12.63 28.06 -35.55
C PRO A 6 11.72 26.88 -35.13
N PRO A 7 12.29 25.78 -34.61
CA PRO A 7 11.50 24.64 -34.17
C PRO A 7 10.53 25.08 -33.07
N ARG A 8 9.23 24.80 -33.30
CA ARG A 8 8.15 25.15 -32.38
C ARG A 8 7.98 24.05 -31.34
N VAL A 9 8.12 24.41 -30.08
CA VAL A 9 8.04 23.51 -28.93
C VAL A 9 6.84 23.90 -28.06
N TRP A 10 5.88 22.99 -27.94
CA TRP A 10 4.73 23.14 -27.07
C TRP A 10 4.98 22.46 -25.73
N LEU A 11 4.66 23.14 -24.64
CA LEU A 11 4.69 22.57 -23.30
C LEU A 11 3.26 22.29 -22.82
N ALA A 12 3.01 21.08 -22.32
CA ALA A 12 1.69 20.73 -21.76
C ALA A 12 1.32 21.53 -20.50
N ARG A 13 2.30 22.16 -19.84
CA ARG A 13 2.13 23.06 -18.69
C ARG A 13 3.22 24.11 -18.65
N ALA A 14 2.99 25.21 -17.93
CA ALA A 14 3.99 26.26 -17.73
C ALA A 14 5.25 25.72 -17.02
N GLN A 15 6.41 25.94 -17.64
CA GLN A 15 7.72 25.58 -17.08
C GLN A 15 8.73 26.68 -17.43
N PRO A 16 8.75 27.80 -16.68
CA PRO A 16 9.51 29.00 -17.06
C PRO A 16 11.01 28.76 -17.28
N ARG A 17 11.63 27.87 -16.49
CA ARG A 17 13.04 27.50 -16.64
C ARG A 17 13.29 26.76 -17.96
N LEU A 18 12.42 25.82 -18.31
CA LEU A 18 12.53 25.06 -19.56
C LEU A 18 12.25 25.94 -20.78
N GLN A 19 11.25 26.83 -20.71
CA GLN A 19 10.97 27.79 -21.79
C GLN A 19 12.16 28.69 -22.08
N ARG A 20 12.78 29.24 -21.03
CA ARG A 20 13.99 30.05 -21.16
C ARG A 20 15.12 29.26 -21.83
N PHE A 21 15.39 28.06 -21.31
CA PHE A 21 16.42 27.19 -21.87
C PHE A 21 16.18 26.89 -23.37
N LEU A 22 14.96 26.52 -23.74
CA LEU A 22 14.61 26.25 -25.14
C LEU A 22 14.76 27.50 -26.04
N GLY A 23 14.41 28.68 -25.53
CA GLY A 23 14.65 29.95 -26.21
C GLY A 23 16.14 30.24 -26.42
N GLU A 24 16.98 29.96 -25.42
CA GLU A 24 18.45 30.06 -25.53
C GLU A 24 19.02 29.07 -26.57
N GLN A 25 18.35 27.95 -26.81
CA GLN A 25 18.69 26.98 -27.88
C GLN A 25 18.05 27.32 -29.24
N GLY A 26 17.37 28.47 -29.38
CA GLY A 26 16.77 28.91 -30.65
C GLY A 26 15.42 28.29 -31.00
N CYS A 27 14.71 27.71 -30.02
CA CYS A 27 13.35 27.19 -30.22
C CYS A 27 12.27 28.24 -29.85
N GLU A 28 11.13 28.19 -30.55
CA GLU A 28 9.93 28.93 -30.14
C GLU A 28 9.14 28.09 -29.12
N ALA A 29 9.23 28.41 -27.83
CA ALA A 29 8.63 27.60 -26.75
C ALA A 29 7.40 28.27 -26.10
N ALA A 30 6.22 27.65 -26.26
CA ALA A 30 4.95 28.16 -25.73
C ALA A 30 4.18 27.08 -24.94
N VAL A 31 3.30 27.52 -24.04
CA VAL A 31 2.39 26.61 -23.33
C VAL A 31 1.20 26.32 -24.23
N LEU A 32 0.86 25.04 -24.38
CA LEU A 32 -0.29 24.62 -25.17
C LEU A 32 -1.58 24.98 -24.44
N ALA A 33 -2.45 25.75 -25.08
CA ALA A 33 -3.75 26.12 -24.52
C ALA A 33 -4.70 24.92 -24.45
N GLU A 34 -5.61 24.95 -23.48
CA GLU A 34 -6.65 23.93 -23.33
C GLU A 34 -7.56 23.91 -24.55
N GLY A 35 -7.82 22.72 -25.11
CA GLY A 35 -8.66 22.57 -26.31
C GLY A 35 -8.05 23.12 -27.61
N ALA A 36 -6.76 23.47 -27.64
CA ALA A 36 -6.10 23.96 -28.85
C ALA A 36 -6.23 22.95 -30.00
N GLU A 37 -6.72 23.37 -31.17
CA GLU A 37 -7.10 22.44 -32.25
C GLU A 37 -5.93 21.94 -33.11
N ALA A 38 -4.78 22.62 -33.15
CA ALA A 38 -3.74 22.32 -34.14
C ALA A 38 -2.31 22.32 -33.58
N LEU A 39 -1.79 21.12 -33.29
CA LEU A 39 -0.37 20.84 -33.36
C LEU A 39 -0.03 20.60 -34.84
N ARG A 40 0.92 21.36 -35.39
CA ARG A 40 1.31 21.25 -36.81
C ARG A 40 2.34 20.14 -36.99
N PRO A 41 2.41 19.49 -38.17
CA PRO A 41 3.54 18.62 -38.50
C PRO A 41 4.88 19.35 -38.25
N GLY A 42 5.83 18.67 -37.61
CA GLY A 42 7.12 19.26 -37.21
C GLY A 42 7.13 19.95 -35.83
N ASP A 43 5.97 20.26 -35.23
CA ASP A 43 5.92 20.77 -33.85
C ASP A 43 6.37 19.66 -32.87
N VAL A 44 7.06 20.04 -31.78
CA VAL A 44 7.44 19.13 -30.69
C VAL A 44 6.56 19.40 -29.47
N LEU A 45 5.88 18.38 -28.95
CA LEU A 45 5.15 18.48 -27.68
C LEU A 45 5.99 17.88 -26.55
N ILE A 46 6.24 18.66 -25.50
CA ILE A 46 6.79 18.18 -24.22
C ILE A 46 5.64 17.98 -23.24
N TRP A 47 5.38 16.72 -22.91
CA TRP A 47 4.31 16.29 -22.04
C TRP A 47 4.86 15.72 -20.72
N ASN A 48 4.53 16.39 -19.63
CA ASN A 48 4.74 15.92 -18.27
C ASN A 48 3.54 16.33 -17.40
N GLY A 49 2.79 15.34 -16.90
CA GLY A 49 1.60 15.56 -16.05
C GLY A 49 0.29 15.64 -16.83
N ALA A 50 -0.59 16.58 -16.46
CA ALA A 50 -1.88 16.73 -17.12
C ALA A 50 -1.71 17.14 -18.60
N LEU A 51 -2.51 16.55 -19.47
CA LEU A 51 -2.52 16.85 -20.90
C LEU A 51 -3.69 17.82 -21.20
N PRO A 52 -3.43 19.01 -21.78
CA PRO A 52 -4.46 20.03 -22.04
C PRO A 52 -5.30 19.75 -23.30
N VAL A 53 -4.98 18.68 -24.03
CA VAL A 53 -5.67 18.21 -25.24
C VAL A 53 -5.99 16.71 -25.13
N GLY A 54 -6.84 16.19 -26.02
CA GLY A 54 -7.18 14.77 -26.02
C GLY A 54 -6.01 13.86 -26.43
N ALA A 55 -5.88 12.68 -25.80
CA ALA A 55 -4.85 11.69 -26.14
C ALA A 55 -4.87 11.31 -27.64
N LEU A 56 -6.06 11.19 -28.24
CA LEU A 56 -6.23 10.90 -29.67
C LEU A 56 -5.62 12.00 -30.56
N GLN A 57 -5.70 13.26 -30.14
CA GLN A 57 -5.13 14.38 -30.88
C GLN A 57 -3.61 14.34 -30.87
N VAL A 58 -3.00 14.02 -29.72
CA VAL A 58 -1.55 13.84 -29.61
C VAL A 58 -1.09 12.63 -30.43
N ALA A 59 -1.84 11.53 -30.40
CA ALA A 59 -1.53 10.36 -31.23
C ALA A 59 -1.53 10.72 -32.74
N ARG A 60 -2.52 11.48 -33.20
CA ARG A 60 -2.60 11.99 -34.58
C ARG A 60 -1.47 12.95 -34.92
N HIS A 61 -1.05 13.81 -33.99
CA HIS A 61 0.10 14.71 -34.17
C HIS A 61 1.37 13.94 -34.49
N VAL A 62 1.70 12.94 -33.67
CA VAL A 62 2.88 12.10 -33.87
C VAL A 62 2.77 11.30 -35.18
N GLN A 63 1.60 10.74 -35.49
CA GLN A 63 1.35 10.04 -36.77
C GLN A 63 1.57 10.91 -38.00
N ARG A 64 1.39 12.23 -37.88
CA ARG A 64 1.59 13.21 -38.97
C ARG A 64 3.01 13.79 -39.02
N GLY A 65 3.97 13.22 -38.28
CA GLY A 65 5.37 13.66 -38.26
C GLY A 65 5.70 14.69 -37.18
N GLY A 66 4.84 14.85 -36.19
CA GLY A 66 5.11 15.64 -34.99
C GLY A 66 6.06 14.96 -34.00
N GLY A 67 6.85 15.75 -33.28
CA GLY A 67 7.69 15.27 -32.18
C GLY A 67 6.93 15.16 -30.86
N LEU A 68 7.27 14.18 -30.03
CA LEU A 68 6.74 14.02 -28.67
C LEU A 68 7.86 13.65 -27.71
N ILE A 69 7.93 14.38 -26.60
CA ILE A 69 8.74 14.04 -25.43
C ILE A 69 7.76 13.81 -24.27
N ALA A 70 7.63 12.57 -23.82
CA ALA A 70 6.78 12.21 -22.69
C ALA A 70 7.65 11.64 -21.56
N ALA A 71 7.41 12.09 -20.33
CA ALA A 71 8.10 11.61 -19.15
C ALA A 71 7.11 11.33 -18.02
N VAL A 72 7.12 10.10 -17.52
CA VAL A 72 6.27 9.66 -16.42
C VAL A 72 7.03 8.64 -15.57
N CYS A 73 6.65 8.52 -14.29
CA CYS A 73 7.13 7.50 -13.36
C CYS A 73 5.98 6.50 -13.09
N PRO A 74 5.79 5.47 -13.93
CA PRO A 74 4.58 4.64 -13.91
C PRO A 74 4.38 3.92 -12.58
N TRP A 75 5.47 3.38 -12.02
CA TRP A 75 5.45 2.68 -10.75
C TRP A 75 5.05 3.62 -9.60
N GLY A 76 5.61 4.84 -9.56
CA GLY A 76 5.26 5.83 -8.55
C GLY A 76 3.82 6.32 -8.69
N THR A 77 3.34 6.51 -9.92
CA THR A 77 1.93 6.82 -10.19
C THR A 77 1.02 5.70 -9.71
N GLN A 78 1.33 4.44 -10.02
CA GLN A 78 0.56 3.28 -9.58
C GLN A 78 0.57 3.14 -8.06
N GLN A 79 1.70 3.39 -7.40
CA GLN A 79 1.82 3.32 -5.94
C GLN A 79 0.94 4.38 -5.25
N LEU A 80 0.98 5.63 -5.74
CA LEU A 80 0.26 6.75 -5.11
C LEU A 80 -1.22 6.78 -5.47
N ARG A 81 -1.58 6.41 -6.70
CA ARG A 81 -2.96 6.53 -7.22
C ARG A 81 -3.69 5.19 -7.31
N GLY A 82 -2.98 4.07 -7.34
CA GLY A 82 -3.57 2.72 -7.40
C GLY A 82 -4.54 2.43 -6.25
N PRO A 83 -4.26 2.84 -5.00
CA PRO A 83 -5.23 2.74 -3.92
C PRO A 83 -6.57 3.46 -4.20
N ARG A 84 -6.54 4.51 -5.04
CA ARG A 84 -7.71 5.28 -5.50
C ARG A 84 -8.29 4.76 -6.81
N GLY A 85 -7.97 3.52 -7.19
CA GLY A 85 -8.51 2.87 -8.38
C GLY A 85 -7.69 3.03 -9.65
N PHE A 86 -6.56 3.77 -9.63
CA PHE A 86 -5.74 3.93 -10.83
C PHE A 86 -5.19 2.59 -11.34
N ARG A 87 -5.45 2.30 -12.62
CA ARG A 87 -4.91 1.16 -13.35
C ARG A 87 -4.05 1.65 -14.50
N LEU A 88 -2.78 1.25 -14.51
CA LEU A 88 -1.84 1.61 -15.57
C LEU A 88 -2.38 1.44 -17.00
N HIS A 89 -3.07 0.33 -17.29
CA HIS A 89 -3.58 0.05 -18.62
C HIS A 89 -4.87 0.80 -18.99
N GLU A 90 -5.60 1.35 -18.01
CA GLU A 90 -6.86 2.07 -18.25
C GLU A 90 -6.65 3.59 -18.15
N ASP A 91 -5.84 4.03 -17.19
CA ASP A 91 -5.76 5.43 -16.76
C ASP A 91 -4.47 6.15 -17.19
N LEU A 92 -3.40 5.42 -17.56
CA LEU A 92 -2.17 6.07 -18.01
C LEU A 92 -2.34 6.55 -19.45
N ARG A 93 -2.67 7.83 -19.60
CA ARG A 93 -2.93 8.48 -20.90
C ARG A 93 -1.76 8.34 -21.86
N GLU A 94 -0.52 8.33 -21.36
CA GLU A 94 0.69 8.15 -22.15
C GLU A 94 0.66 6.82 -22.90
N ASN A 95 0.18 5.74 -22.27
CA ASN A 95 0.04 4.44 -22.91
C ASN A 95 -1.07 4.41 -23.96
N ALA A 96 -2.13 5.21 -23.81
CA ALA A 96 -3.15 5.36 -24.83
C ALA A 96 -2.62 6.08 -26.09
N VAL A 97 -1.64 6.97 -25.94
CA VAL A 97 -0.98 7.66 -27.06
C VAL A 97 0.11 6.80 -27.70
N LEU A 98 1.00 6.24 -26.89
CA LEU A 98 2.21 5.54 -27.33
C LEU A 98 1.93 4.09 -27.75
N GLY A 99 0.93 3.44 -27.14
CA GLY A 99 0.62 2.03 -27.37
C GLY A 99 0.36 1.68 -28.85
N PRO A 100 -0.44 2.47 -29.59
CA PRO A 100 -0.62 2.29 -31.04
C PRO A 100 0.67 2.41 -31.86
N MET A 101 1.72 3.03 -31.32
CA MET A 101 3.03 3.22 -31.95
C MET A 101 4.04 2.12 -31.54
N GLY A 102 3.61 1.14 -30.73
CA GLY A 102 4.46 0.05 -30.26
C GLY A 102 5.30 0.39 -29.03
N LEU A 103 5.02 1.51 -28.34
CA LEU A 103 5.71 1.93 -27.12
C LEU A 103 4.74 1.97 -25.94
N VAL A 104 5.15 1.42 -24.79
CA VAL A 104 4.30 1.36 -23.59
C VAL A 104 5.17 1.52 -22.35
N PHE A 105 4.75 2.38 -21.43
CA PHE A 105 5.30 2.44 -20.09
C PHE A 105 4.74 1.28 -19.25
N ALA A 106 5.63 0.45 -18.69
CA ALA A 106 5.29 -0.64 -17.79
C ALA A 106 5.66 -0.28 -16.34
N LEU A 107 5.25 -1.12 -15.37
CA LEU A 107 5.62 -0.96 -13.96
C LEU A 107 7.05 -1.43 -13.66
N GLY A 108 7.60 -2.31 -14.50
CA GLY A 108 8.96 -2.82 -14.32
C GLY A 108 10.01 -1.80 -14.71
N TYR A 109 11.18 -1.88 -14.08
CA TYR A 109 12.36 -1.11 -14.41
C TYR A 109 13.58 -2.03 -14.38
N LEU A 110 14.60 -1.68 -15.17
CA LEU A 110 15.89 -2.37 -15.11
C LEU A 110 16.62 -1.95 -13.82
N GLY A 111 17.38 -2.84 -13.20
CA GLY A 111 18.31 -2.47 -12.13
C GLY A 111 19.47 -1.62 -12.65
N GLU A 112 20.24 -1.03 -11.73
CA GLU A 112 21.49 -0.33 -12.08
C GLU A 112 22.40 -1.26 -12.91
N GLY A 113 22.87 -0.77 -14.05
CA GLY A 113 23.78 -1.52 -14.92
C GLY A 113 25.23 -1.45 -14.46
N GLU A 114 25.56 -0.43 -13.67
CA GLU A 114 26.88 -0.16 -13.08
C GLU A 114 26.67 0.49 -11.70
N PRO A 115 27.62 0.37 -10.74
CA PRO A 115 27.49 1.00 -9.44
C PRO A 115 27.27 2.52 -9.56
N GLY A 116 26.11 3.01 -9.14
CA GLY A 116 25.79 4.43 -9.14
C GLY A 116 25.02 4.95 -10.36
N GLY A 117 24.52 4.07 -11.25
CA GLY A 117 23.50 4.50 -12.22
C GLY A 117 23.31 3.64 -13.48
N PHE A 118 22.54 4.21 -14.42
CA PHE A 118 22.30 3.64 -15.75
C PHE A 118 23.30 4.21 -16.76
N SER A 119 24.05 3.35 -17.44
CA SER A 119 24.93 3.74 -18.54
C SER A 119 24.16 3.65 -19.87
N PRO A 120 24.07 4.72 -20.67
CA PRO A 120 23.51 4.66 -22.03
C PRO A 120 24.30 3.71 -22.95
N ARG A 121 25.55 3.37 -22.59
CA ARG A 121 26.42 2.45 -23.33
C ARG A 121 26.06 0.98 -23.09
N SER A 122 25.32 0.68 -22.02
CA SER A 122 24.82 -0.66 -21.67
C SER A 122 23.31 -0.77 -21.94
N SER A 123 22.87 -0.37 -23.13
CA SER A 123 21.45 -0.42 -23.50
C SER A 123 20.95 -1.87 -23.53
N ARG A 124 19.92 -2.17 -22.71
CA ARG A 124 19.23 -3.46 -22.68
C ARG A 124 17.89 -3.41 -23.43
N ALA A 125 17.75 -2.50 -24.39
CA ALA A 125 16.50 -2.29 -25.14
C ALA A 125 15.98 -3.57 -25.82
N ASP A 126 16.89 -4.40 -26.33
CA ASP A 126 16.55 -5.67 -26.96
C ASP A 126 15.96 -6.70 -25.97
N GLU A 127 16.38 -6.65 -24.70
CA GLU A 127 15.91 -7.55 -23.65
C GLU A 127 14.51 -7.19 -23.15
N VAL A 128 14.10 -5.92 -23.31
CA VAL A 128 12.77 -5.42 -22.92
C VAL A 128 11.81 -5.30 -24.11
N HIS A 129 12.15 -5.87 -25.27
CA HIS A 129 11.32 -5.80 -26.48
C HIS A 129 10.24 -6.89 -26.52
N ALA A 130 9.03 -6.59 -26.02
CA ALA A 130 7.91 -7.53 -25.94
C ALA A 130 7.54 -8.21 -27.29
N GLY A 131 7.69 -7.49 -28.41
CA GLY A 131 7.51 -8.08 -29.75
C GLY A 131 8.48 -9.22 -30.09
N ARG A 132 9.76 -9.13 -29.67
CA ARG A 132 10.75 -10.19 -29.86
C ARG A 132 10.50 -11.36 -28.91
N ALA A 133 10.10 -11.07 -27.67
CA ALA A 133 9.65 -12.10 -26.73
C ALA A 133 8.45 -12.90 -27.29
N LEU A 134 7.48 -12.22 -27.92
CA LEU A 134 6.35 -12.87 -28.58
C LEU A 134 6.79 -13.75 -29.77
N GLN A 135 7.77 -13.30 -30.56
CA GLN A 135 8.34 -14.12 -31.65
C GLN A 135 9.05 -15.36 -31.09
N ALA A 136 9.81 -15.22 -29.99
CA ALA A 136 10.45 -16.34 -29.32
C ALA A 136 9.41 -17.33 -28.76
N LEU A 137 8.32 -16.82 -28.18
CA LEU A 137 7.20 -17.63 -27.70
C LEU A 137 6.53 -18.41 -28.83
N ALA A 138 6.24 -17.76 -29.95
CA ALA A 138 5.64 -18.39 -31.11
C ALA A 138 6.54 -19.47 -31.74
N ALA A 139 7.86 -19.33 -31.60
CA ALA A 139 8.84 -20.31 -32.04
C ALA A 139 9.18 -21.37 -30.97
N GLY A 140 8.47 -21.42 -29.84
CA GLY A 140 8.68 -22.42 -28.78
C GLY A 140 9.99 -22.27 -28.00
N ARG A 141 10.59 -21.07 -28.02
CA ARG A 141 11.94 -20.78 -27.52
C ARG A 141 12.01 -19.54 -26.62
N ALA A 142 10.89 -19.15 -26.02
CA ALA A 142 10.85 -18.06 -25.05
C ALA A 142 11.50 -18.47 -23.73
N THR A 143 12.32 -17.58 -23.17
CA THR A 143 12.88 -17.73 -21.83
C THR A 143 11.87 -17.33 -20.74
N PRO A 144 12.07 -17.72 -19.47
CA PRO A 144 11.27 -17.22 -18.34
C PRO A 144 11.18 -15.68 -18.30
N ASP A 145 12.32 -14.98 -18.45
CA ASP A 145 12.35 -13.51 -18.46
C ASP A 145 11.52 -12.91 -19.61
N GLN A 146 11.52 -13.55 -20.77
CA GLN A 146 10.70 -13.14 -21.91
C GLN A 146 9.20 -13.36 -21.64
N LEU A 147 8.83 -14.41 -20.92
CA LEU A 147 7.45 -14.65 -20.50
C LEU A 147 6.99 -13.63 -19.46
N GLU A 148 7.84 -13.28 -18.50
CA GLU A 148 7.57 -12.21 -17.54
C GLU A 148 7.46 -10.85 -18.22
N LEU A 149 8.34 -10.55 -19.20
CA LEU A 149 8.23 -9.34 -20.01
C LEU A 149 6.89 -9.26 -20.75
N LEU A 150 6.42 -10.38 -21.33
CA LEU A 150 5.10 -10.44 -21.95
C LEU A 150 3.98 -10.21 -20.94
N ALA A 151 4.09 -10.77 -19.72
CA ALA A 151 3.13 -10.55 -18.65
C ALA A 151 3.07 -9.06 -18.24
N HIS A 152 4.22 -8.40 -18.11
CA HIS A 152 4.31 -6.96 -17.87
C HIS A 152 3.67 -6.15 -19.00
N ALA A 153 3.95 -6.50 -20.26
CA ALA A 153 3.38 -5.83 -21.42
C ALA A 153 1.85 -5.96 -21.45
N VAL A 154 1.31 -7.16 -21.24
CA VAL A 154 -0.16 -7.39 -21.19
C VAL A 154 -0.82 -6.56 -20.09
N ARG A 155 -0.21 -6.44 -18.91
CA ARG A 155 -0.74 -5.65 -17.79
C ARG A 155 -0.67 -4.13 -17.99
N ALA A 156 0.18 -3.67 -18.91
CA ALA A 156 0.37 -2.25 -19.21
C ALA A 156 -0.40 -1.81 -20.46
N LEU A 157 -0.76 -2.75 -21.34
CA LEU A 157 -1.44 -2.49 -22.59
C LEU A 157 -2.93 -2.16 -22.38
N PRO A 158 -3.44 -1.09 -23.00
CA PRO A 158 -4.88 -0.81 -22.99
C PRO A 158 -5.69 -1.96 -23.58
N PRO A 159 -6.89 -2.26 -23.06
CA PRO A 159 -7.74 -3.34 -23.57
C PRO A 159 -8.09 -3.21 -25.06
N GLN A 160 -8.01 -2.01 -25.63
CA GLN A 160 -8.26 -1.74 -27.04
C GLN A 160 -7.12 -2.22 -27.96
N ASN A 161 -5.92 -2.52 -27.42
CA ASN A 161 -4.78 -2.99 -28.20
C ASN A 161 -4.88 -4.49 -28.55
N GLN A 162 -5.92 -4.84 -29.29
CA GLN A 162 -6.27 -6.23 -29.61
C GLN A 162 -5.27 -6.91 -30.54
N SER A 163 -4.47 -6.16 -31.31
CA SER A 163 -3.52 -6.75 -32.27
C SER A 163 -2.37 -7.47 -31.56
N PHE A 164 -1.74 -6.84 -30.55
CA PHE A 164 -0.71 -7.50 -29.76
C PHE A 164 -1.31 -8.56 -28.84
N LEU A 165 -2.36 -8.20 -28.09
CA LEU A 165 -3.02 -9.12 -27.14
C LEU A 165 -3.54 -10.38 -27.82
N GLY A 166 -4.17 -10.25 -28.99
CA GLY A 166 -4.68 -11.39 -29.77
C GLY A 166 -3.57 -12.34 -30.19
N ARG A 167 -2.40 -11.82 -30.58
CA ARG A 167 -1.24 -12.66 -30.92
C ARG A 167 -0.66 -13.38 -29.71
N VAL A 168 -0.62 -12.75 -28.53
CA VAL A 168 -0.19 -13.44 -27.29
C VAL A 168 -1.20 -14.53 -26.92
N ARG A 169 -2.51 -14.25 -26.97
CA ARG A 169 -3.59 -15.21 -26.70
C ARG A 169 -3.56 -16.43 -27.63
N ALA A 170 -3.15 -16.24 -28.89
CA ALA A 170 -2.98 -17.36 -29.83
C ALA A 170 -1.85 -18.33 -29.44
N GLN A 171 -0.93 -17.92 -28.56
CA GLN A 171 0.21 -18.74 -28.14
C GLN A 171 0.05 -19.34 -26.74
N VAL A 172 -0.87 -18.82 -25.91
CA VAL A 172 -0.97 -19.20 -24.50
C VAL A 172 -2.42 -19.43 -24.12
N THR A 173 -2.70 -20.63 -23.63
CA THR A 173 -4.00 -20.97 -23.04
C THR A 173 -3.93 -20.70 -21.53
N PRO A 174 -4.89 -19.96 -20.95
CA PRO A 174 -4.98 -19.82 -19.51
C PRO A 174 -5.15 -21.17 -18.81
N PRO A 175 -4.60 -21.36 -17.59
CA PRO A 175 -4.84 -22.56 -16.81
C PRO A 175 -6.33 -22.70 -16.46
N THR A 176 -6.82 -23.93 -16.39
CA THR A 176 -8.21 -24.24 -16.01
C THR A 176 -8.43 -24.18 -14.50
N SER A 177 -7.38 -24.38 -13.70
CA SER A 177 -7.36 -24.22 -12.25
C SER A 177 -6.69 -22.90 -11.85
N GLY A 178 -7.13 -22.33 -10.74
CA GLY A 178 -6.50 -21.15 -10.15
C GLY A 178 -5.36 -21.51 -9.21
N PRO A 179 -4.45 -20.56 -8.94
CA PRO A 179 -3.46 -20.69 -7.86
C PRO A 179 -4.15 -20.83 -6.50
N THR A 180 -3.65 -21.76 -5.69
CA THR A 180 -4.05 -21.96 -4.29
C THR A 180 -2.79 -22.28 -3.46
N PRO A 181 -2.82 -22.22 -2.11
CA PRO A 181 -1.68 -22.63 -1.30
C PRO A 181 -1.26 -24.10 -1.53
N ALA A 182 -2.23 -24.99 -1.78
CA ALA A 182 -2.00 -26.40 -2.07
C ALA A 182 -1.52 -26.67 -3.51
N ALA A 183 -1.89 -25.80 -4.46
CA ALA A 183 -1.51 -25.88 -5.87
C ALA A 183 -1.03 -24.49 -6.34
N PRO A 184 0.17 -24.07 -5.92
CA PRO A 184 0.76 -22.78 -6.24
C PRO A 184 1.12 -22.71 -7.73
N LEU A 185 1.02 -21.51 -8.32
CA LEU A 185 1.37 -21.28 -9.72
C LEU A 185 2.75 -20.62 -9.84
N GLU A 186 3.71 -21.36 -10.38
CA GLU A 186 5.10 -20.91 -10.59
C GLU A 186 5.47 -20.82 -12.07
N ASP A 187 4.94 -21.72 -12.91
CA ASP A 187 5.28 -21.79 -14.33
C ASP A 187 5.03 -20.45 -15.04
N PRO A 188 6.07 -19.79 -15.60
CA PRO A 188 5.93 -18.46 -16.20
C PRO A 188 4.95 -18.42 -17.37
N ARG A 189 4.81 -19.51 -18.14
CA ARG A 189 3.87 -19.57 -19.26
C ARG A 189 2.42 -19.65 -18.78
N ALA A 190 2.15 -20.44 -17.74
CA ALA A 190 0.85 -20.52 -17.11
C ALA A 190 0.50 -19.21 -16.38
N ARG A 191 1.48 -18.54 -15.74
CA ARG A 191 1.34 -17.19 -15.18
C ARG A 191 0.95 -16.17 -16.24
N LEU A 192 1.61 -16.18 -17.40
CA LEU A 192 1.22 -15.35 -18.56
C LEU A 192 -0.21 -15.65 -19.02
N GLY A 193 -0.61 -16.93 -19.04
CA GLY A 193 -2.00 -17.34 -19.33
C GLY A 193 -3.01 -16.74 -18.35
N LEU A 194 -2.71 -16.76 -17.06
CA LEU A 194 -3.55 -16.18 -16.01
C LEU A 194 -3.60 -14.64 -16.11
N VAL A 195 -2.49 -13.99 -16.45
CA VAL A 195 -2.45 -12.54 -16.72
C VAL A 195 -3.38 -12.17 -17.88
N LEU A 196 -3.40 -12.96 -18.96
CA LEU A 196 -4.32 -12.75 -20.08
C LEU A 196 -5.79 -12.92 -19.66
N ALA A 197 -6.08 -13.93 -18.83
CA ALA A 197 -7.42 -14.17 -18.30
C ALA A 197 -7.87 -13.01 -17.40
N PHE A 198 -7.01 -12.53 -16.52
CA PHE A 198 -7.27 -11.37 -15.67
C PHE A 198 -7.53 -10.11 -16.51
N HIS A 199 -6.67 -9.84 -17.51
CA HIS A 199 -6.81 -8.68 -18.39
C HIS A 199 -8.11 -8.73 -19.21
N ALA A 200 -8.56 -9.93 -19.62
CA ALA A 200 -9.82 -10.08 -20.35
C ALA A 200 -11.05 -9.71 -19.51
N GLN A 201 -10.95 -9.70 -18.18
CA GLN A 201 -12.09 -9.37 -17.30
C GLN A 201 -12.50 -7.90 -17.38
N SER A 202 -11.58 -6.96 -17.71
CA SER A 202 -11.90 -5.52 -17.79
C SER A 202 -12.95 -5.18 -18.87
N GLY A 203 -13.20 -6.08 -19.82
CA GLY A 203 -14.19 -5.89 -20.89
C GLY A 203 -15.55 -6.54 -20.64
N LEU A 204 -15.75 -7.25 -19.52
CA LEU A 204 -16.96 -8.02 -19.27
C LEU A 204 -18.06 -7.16 -18.64
N THR A 205 -19.30 -7.34 -19.10
CA THR A 205 -20.47 -6.86 -18.34
C THR A 205 -20.66 -7.71 -17.08
N PRO A 206 -21.35 -7.21 -16.04
CA PRO A 206 -21.58 -7.98 -14.81
C PRO A 206 -22.17 -9.39 -15.06
N GLU A 207 -23.04 -9.54 -16.06
CA GLU A 207 -23.68 -10.82 -16.42
C GLU A 207 -22.73 -11.82 -17.07
N GLN A 208 -21.63 -11.34 -17.63
CA GLN A 208 -20.61 -12.16 -18.29
C GLN A 208 -19.53 -12.61 -17.30
N VAL A 209 -19.40 -11.95 -16.15
CA VAL A 209 -18.46 -12.36 -15.11
C VAL A 209 -18.84 -13.75 -14.60
N ARG A 210 -17.84 -14.59 -14.40
CA ARG A 210 -17.95 -15.92 -13.79
C ARG A 210 -16.96 -16.00 -12.63
N ALA A 211 -17.20 -16.93 -11.71
CA ALA A 211 -16.23 -17.22 -10.66
C ALA A 211 -14.89 -17.58 -11.30
N ALA A 212 -13.81 -16.93 -10.85
CA ALA A 212 -12.47 -17.29 -11.28
C ALA A 212 -12.11 -18.66 -10.68
N PRO A 213 -11.44 -19.55 -11.42
CA PRO A 213 -10.92 -20.79 -10.87
C PRO A 213 -10.10 -20.53 -9.60
N GLY A 214 -10.28 -21.27 -8.51
CA GLY A 214 -9.56 -21.06 -7.25
C GLY A 214 -10.15 -19.96 -6.34
N ALA A 215 -11.17 -19.20 -6.78
CA ALA A 215 -11.86 -18.22 -5.93
C ALA A 215 -12.55 -18.89 -4.72
N GLU A 216 -12.93 -20.16 -4.86
CA GLU A 216 -13.46 -21.00 -3.80
C GLU A 216 -12.45 -21.27 -2.68
N ALA A 217 -11.16 -21.28 -2.99
CA ALA A 217 -10.08 -21.43 -2.02
C ALA A 217 -9.71 -20.08 -1.41
N PHE A 218 -9.66 -19.02 -2.22
CA PHE A 218 -9.41 -17.66 -1.73
C PHE A 218 -9.98 -16.59 -2.69
N PRO A 219 -10.75 -15.61 -2.21
CA PRO A 219 -11.09 -15.33 -0.81
C PRO A 219 -12.04 -16.34 -0.14
N GLY A 220 -12.70 -17.22 -0.90
CA GLY A 220 -13.51 -18.29 -0.35
C GLY A 220 -14.89 -18.40 -0.99
N ALA A 221 -15.42 -19.60 -0.98
CA ALA A 221 -16.76 -19.91 -1.46
C ALA A 221 -17.86 -19.41 -0.50
N VAL A 222 -19.04 -19.16 -1.07
CA VAL A 222 -20.29 -18.93 -0.34
C VAL A 222 -21.14 -20.20 -0.47
N PRO A 223 -21.77 -20.71 0.60
CA PRO A 223 -22.70 -21.82 0.52
C PRO A 223 -23.81 -21.57 -0.52
N ALA A 224 -24.15 -22.61 -1.30
CA ALA A 224 -25.12 -22.50 -2.39
C ALA A 224 -26.54 -22.16 -1.90
N ASP A 225 -26.87 -22.58 -0.68
CA ASP A 225 -28.14 -22.36 0.01
C ASP A 225 -28.18 -21.06 0.83
N ALA A 226 -27.07 -20.32 0.91
CA ALA A 226 -27.04 -19.05 1.64
C ALA A 226 -28.02 -18.04 1.01
N PRO A 227 -28.88 -17.38 1.79
CA PRO A 227 -29.88 -16.47 1.24
C PRO A 227 -29.22 -15.25 0.61
N ARG A 228 -29.64 -14.90 -0.61
CA ARG A 228 -29.26 -13.63 -1.25
C ARG A 228 -30.19 -12.55 -0.74
N LEU A 229 -29.61 -11.57 -0.07
CA LEU A 229 -30.34 -10.57 0.70
C LEU A 229 -30.68 -9.34 -0.15
N ARG A 230 -31.72 -8.63 0.30
CA ARG A 230 -31.95 -7.22 0.02
C ARG A 230 -31.75 -6.44 1.31
N ARG A 231 -30.75 -5.56 1.37
CA ARG A 231 -30.35 -4.83 2.58
C ARG A 231 -30.27 -3.33 2.31
N ARG A 232 -30.99 -2.54 3.11
CA ARG A 232 -30.79 -1.09 3.17
C ARG A 232 -29.62 -0.76 4.08
N LEU A 233 -28.71 0.07 3.61
CA LEU A 233 -27.54 0.56 4.35
C LEU A 233 -27.57 2.09 4.43
N SER A 234 -27.23 2.61 5.61
CA SER A 234 -26.98 4.04 5.85
C SER A 234 -25.52 4.21 6.23
N LEU A 235 -24.77 4.95 5.41
CA LEU A 235 -23.32 5.01 5.46
C LEU A 235 -22.87 6.44 5.74
N ASP A 236 -22.02 6.60 6.75
CA ASP A 236 -21.43 7.89 7.12
C ASP A 236 -20.30 8.28 6.15
N GLY A 237 -20.48 9.43 5.49
CA GLY A 237 -19.47 10.04 4.64
C GLY A 237 -18.48 10.93 5.37
N GLY A 238 -18.77 11.35 6.60
CA GLY A 238 -17.99 12.35 7.36
C GLY A 238 -16.62 11.87 7.84
N ARG A 239 -16.30 10.58 7.65
CA ARG A 239 -15.00 10.00 7.99
C ARG A 239 -14.32 9.47 6.72
N PRO A 240 -12.98 9.49 6.63
CA PRO A 240 -12.27 8.84 5.53
C PRO A 240 -12.22 7.31 5.69
N GLY A 241 -11.89 6.59 4.61
CA GLY A 241 -11.68 5.13 4.61
C GLY A 241 -12.95 4.29 4.39
N TRP A 242 -12.82 2.98 4.56
CA TRP A 242 -13.85 2.03 4.12
C TRP A 242 -14.99 1.91 5.14
N ARG A 243 -16.22 1.89 4.65
CA ARG A 243 -17.42 1.54 5.43
C ARG A 243 -17.70 0.05 5.29
N SER A 244 -17.48 -0.69 6.37
CA SER A 244 -17.87 -2.09 6.53
C SER A 244 -19.38 -2.23 6.43
N THR A 245 -19.86 -3.23 5.68
CA THR A 245 -21.29 -3.42 5.42
C THR A 245 -21.88 -4.67 6.08
N GLY A 246 -21.03 -5.61 6.51
CA GLY A 246 -21.48 -6.94 6.93
C GLY A 246 -22.04 -7.78 5.77
N LEU A 247 -21.72 -7.43 4.52
CA LEU A 247 -22.16 -8.13 3.33
C LEU A 247 -20.96 -8.70 2.56
N TYR A 248 -21.15 -9.85 1.94
CA TYR A 248 -20.18 -10.49 1.05
C TYR A 248 -20.80 -10.70 -0.33
N VAL A 249 -20.06 -10.34 -1.37
CA VAL A 249 -20.44 -10.57 -2.76
C VAL A 249 -19.97 -11.98 -3.17
N PRO A 250 -20.87 -12.90 -3.53
CA PRO A 250 -20.47 -14.22 -4.00
C PRO A 250 -19.66 -14.14 -5.30
N PRO A 251 -18.65 -15.01 -5.50
CA PRO A 251 -17.84 -15.01 -6.71
C PRO A 251 -18.68 -15.24 -7.98
N GLY A 252 -18.57 -14.34 -8.95
CA GLY A 252 -19.25 -14.43 -10.24
C GLY A 252 -20.74 -14.05 -10.24
N GLU A 253 -21.33 -13.74 -9.09
CA GLU A 253 -22.74 -13.33 -9.02
C GLU A 253 -22.90 -11.82 -9.16
N VAL A 254 -24.04 -11.41 -9.73
CA VAL A 254 -24.37 -9.99 -9.89
C VAL A 254 -24.99 -9.45 -8.61
N VAL A 255 -24.42 -8.37 -8.10
CA VAL A 255 -24.98 -7.56 -7.02
C VAL A 255 -25.46 -6.23 -7.59
N ARG A 256 -26.67 -5.81 -7.17
CA ARG A 256 -27.24 -4.52 -7.52
C ARG A 256 -27.17 -3.59 -6.32
N VAL A 257 -26.61 -2.41 -6.52
CA VAL A 257 -26.59 -1.32 -5.55
C VAL A 257 -27.49 -0.21 -6.10
N THR A 258 -28.54 0.15 -5.38
CA THR A 258 -29.46 1.23 -5.75
C THR A 258 -29.36 2.33 -4.73
N ARG A 259 -29.05 3.54 -5.20
CA ARG A 259 -28.94 4.73 -4.38
C ARG A 259 -30.33 5.25 -4.01
N GLN A 260 -30.49 5.62 -2.74
CA GLN A 260 -31.72 6.21 -2.19
C GLN A 260 -31.51 7.63 -1.67
N SER A 261 -30.28 8.15 -1.71
CA SER A 261 -29.93 9.53 -1.37
C SER A 261 -29.25 10.23 -2.54
N SER A 262 -29.47 11.53 -2.74
CA SER A 262 -28.65 12.32 -3.66
C SER A 262 -27.26 12.55 -3.08
N GLY A 263 -26.28 12.87 -3.93
CA GLY A 263 -24.98 13.35 -3.47
C GLY A 263 -23.77 12.99 -4.34
N ALA A 264 -22.60 13.23 -3.79
CA ALA A 264 -21.27 12.91 -4.31
C ALA A 264 -21.14 11.46 -4.81
N PRO A 265 -20.29 11.18 -5.81
CA PRO A 265 -19.92 9.80 -6.13
C PRO A 265 -19.26 9.07 -4.96
N TRP A 266 -19.52 7.77 -4.85
CA TRP A 266 -18.87 6.88 -3.88
C TRP A 266 -18.12 5.76 -4.59
N THR A 267 -17.01 5.28 -4.02
CA THR A 267 -16.36 4.06 -4.51
C THR A 267 -17.00 2.84 -3.86
N VAL A 268 -17.44 1.86 -4.67
CA VAL A 268 -17.87 0.55 -4.20
C VAL A 268 -16.71 -0.42 -4.38
N ARG A 269 -16.34 -1.13 -3.31
CA ARG A 269 -15.21 -2.06 -3.29
C ARG A 269 -15.68 -3.46 -2.90
N VAL A 270 -15.19 -4.48 -3.60
CA VAL A 270 -15.37 -5.89 -3.25
C VAL A 270 -13.99 -6.51 -3.00
N GLY A 271 -13.76 -7.01 -1.79
CA GLY A 271 -12.51 -7.59 -1.32
C GLY A 271 -11.75 -6.68 -0.35
N CYS A 272 -11.20 -7.23 0.74
CA CYS A 272 -10.46 -6.47 1.77
C CYS A 272 -8.95 -6.38 1.50
N HIS A 273 -8.38 -7.27 0.70
CA HIS A 273 -6.94 -7.35 0.42
C HIS A 273 -6.45 -6.21 -0.47
N THR A 274 -5.25 -5.70 -0.22
CA THR A 274 -4.60 -4.67 -1.06
C THR A 274 -3.40 -5.19 -1.84
N ASP A 275 -2.90 -6.37 -1.50
CA ASP A 275 -1.67 -6.91 -2.03
C ASP A 275 -1.82 -7.44 -3.44
N ALA A 276 -0.88 -7.02 -4.29
CA ALA A 276 -0.74 -7.44 -5.66
C ALA A 276 0.49 -8.35 -5.81
N LEU A 277 0.29 -9.62 -6.17
CA LEU A 277 1.37 -10.62 -6.18
C LEU A 277 2.14 -10.69 -7.50
N TRP A 278 1.87 -9.78 -8.44
CA TRP A 278 2.41 -9.91 -9.80
C TRP A 278 3.94 -9.92 -9.91
N ALA A 279 4.64 -9.37 -8.91
CA ALA A 279 6.10 -9.40 -8.84
C ALA A 279 6.65 -10.67 -8.17
N GLN A 280 5.77 -11.49 -7.58
CA GLN A 280 6.15 -12.73 -6.93
C GLN A 280 6.39 -13.84 -7.98
N PRO A 281 7.44 -14.65 -7.83
CA PRO A 281 7.74 -15.75 -8.75
C PRO A 281 6.77 -16.93 -8.60
N ARG A 282 6.03 -16.97 -7.49
CA ARG A 282 5.10 -18.02 -7.09
C ARG A 282 3.80 -17.39 -6.60
N TRP A 283 2.65 -17.85 -7.09
CA TRP A 283 1.33 -17.36 -6.68
C TRP A 283 0.52 -18.44 -5.98
N GLU A 284 0.11 -18.17 -4.75
CA GLU A 284 -0.72 -19.05 -3.91
C GLU A 284 -2.20 -18.62 -3.91
N ARG A 285 -2.51 -17.55 -4.61
CA ARG A 285 -3.85 -17.07 -4.94
C ARG A 285 -3.79 -16.21 -6.19
N TRP A 286 -4.94 -15.77 -6.69
CA TRP A 286 -4.96 -14.77 -7.76
C TRP A 286 -4.16 -13.53 -7.34
N PRO A 287 -3.31 -12.98 -8.23
CA PRO A 287 -2.42 -11.90 -7.85
C PRO A 287 -3.14 -10.64 -7.35
N GLU A 288 -4.34 -10.37 -7.86
CA GLU A 288 -5.24 -9.34 -7.34
C GLU A 288 -6.65 -9.93 -7.19
N VAL A 289 -7.24 -9.78 -6.00
CA VAL A 289 -8.60 -10.28 -5.69
C VAL A 289 -9.62 -9.19 -5.40
N THR A 290 -9.19 -7.93 -5.35
CA THR A 290 -10.06 -6.79 -5.04
C THR A 290 -10.49 -6.07 -6.31
N ARG A 291 -11.78 -5.75 -6.39
CA ARG A 291 -12.40 -4.96 -7.46
C ARG A 291 -13.05 -3.70 -6.91
N ARG A 292 -13.07 -2.64 -7.72
CA ARG A 292 -13.65 -1.33 -7.37
C ARG A 292 -14.47 -0.80 -8.53
N TRP A 293 -15.54 -0.09 -8.20
CA TRP A 293 -16.44 0.60 -9.11
C TRP A 293 -16.79 1.96 -8.54
N VAL A 294 -17.28 2.88 -9.37
CA VAL A 294 -17.80 4.17 -8.92
C VAL A 294 -19.32 4.16 -9.00
N LEU A 295 -19.98 4.53 -7.90
CA LEU A 295 -21.41 4.80 -7.83
C LEU A 295 -21.63 6.31 -8.03
N GLU A 296 -21.81 6.71 -9.30
CA GLU A 296 -22.11 8.10 -9.70
C GLU A 296 -23.61 8.36 -9.86
N GLY A 297 -24.36 7.39 -10.39
CA GLY A 297 -25.80 7.51 -10.66
C GLY A 297 -26.69 6.79 -9.65
N ASP A 298 -27.94 6.56 -10.04
CA ASP A 298 -28.97 5.97 -9.17
C ASP A 298 -28.80 4.47 -8.93
N ALA A 299 -28.08 3.77 -9.80
CA ALA A 299 -27.85 2.35 -9.65
C ALA A 299 -26.49 1.92 -10.25
N LEU A 300 -25.92 0.90 -9.63
CA LEU A 300 -24.72 0.20 -10.07
C LEU A 300 -24.99 -1.30 -10.03
N ARG A 301 -24.67 -2.00 -11.11
CA ARG A 301 -24.64 -3.46 -11.16
C ARG A 301 -23.19 -3.89 -11.27
N LEU A 302 -22.76 -4.77 -10.39
CA LEU A 302 -21.37 -5.22 -10.30
C LEU A 302 -21.32 -6.73 -10.11
N ALA A 303 -20.21 -7.33 -10.54
CA ALA A 303 -19.88 -8.72 -10.27
C ALA A 303 -18.37 -8.85 -10.10
N SER A 304 -17.93 -9.53 -9.05
CA SER A 304 -16.51 -9.83 -8.83
C SER A 304 -16.25 -11.30 -9.15
N PRO A 305 -15.29 -11.64 -10.02
CA PRO A 305 -14.95 -13.04 -10.28
C PRO A 305 -14.38 -13.73 -9.04
N PHE A 306 -13.88 -12.98 -8.06
CA PHE A 306 -13.29 -13.50 -6.82
C PHE A 306 -14.27 -13.49 -5.66
N GLY A 307 -15.35 -12.71 -5.75
CA GLY A 307 -16.15 -12.36 -4.57
C GLY A 307 -15.37 -11.50 -3.56
N GLY A 308 -15.94 -11.30 -2.38
CA GLY A 308 -15.28 -10.56 -1.30
C GLY A 308 -16.26 -9.76 -0.43
N LEU A 309 -15.79 -9.29 0.72
CA LEU A 309 -16.55 -8.34 1.55
C LEU A 309 -16.84 -7.07 0.76
N LEU A 310 -18.06 -6.55 0.89
CA LEU A 310 -18.54 -5.34 0.25
C LEU A 310 -18.24 -4.12 1.13
N TYR A 311 -17.63 -3.10 0.53
CA TYR A 311 -17.30 -1.84 1.18
C TYR A 311 -17.76 -0.66 0.34
N PHE A 312 -18.01 0.45 1.03
CA PHE A 312 -18.23 1.76 0.41
C PHE A 312 -17.17 2.73 0.93
N GLU A 313 -16.51 3.46 0.03
CA GLU A 313 -15.52 4.48 0.36
C GLU A 313 -16.07 5.86 -0.04
N PRO A 314 -16.16 6.82 0.90
CA PRO A 314 -16.74 8.12 0.61
C PRO A 314 -15.86 8.92 -0.35
N GLY A 315 -16.53 9.67 -1.24
CA GLY A 315 -15.87 10.70 -2.04
C GLY A 315 -15.35 11.85 -1.16
N PRO A 316 -14.52 12.74 -1.72
CA PRO A 316 -13.86 13.83 -0.98
C PRO A 316 -14.84 14.82 -0.33
N GLN A 317 -16.08 14.86 -0.79
CA GLN A 317 -17.14 15.75 -0.26
C GLN A 317 -17.72 15.26 1.07
N GLY A 318 -17.51 13.98 1.43
CA GLY A 318 -17.87 13.45 2.75
C GLY A 318 -19.37 13.36 3.04
N GLU A 319 -20.22 13.32 2.01
CA GLU A 319 -21.68 13.24 2.15
C GLU A 319 -22.15 11.83 2.51
N ALA A 320 -23.16 11.71 3.39
CA ALA A 320 -23.76 10.44 3.76
C ALA A 320 -24.44 9.75 2.57
N LEU A 321 -24.48 8.41 2.60
CA LEU A 321 -25.05 7.60 1.52
C LEU A 321 -26.08 6.62 2.08
N VAL A 322 -27.28 6.61 1.48
CA VAL A 322 -28.28 5.56 1.70
C VAL A 322 -28.39 4.73 0.43
N VAL A 323 -28.20 3.41 0.55
CA VAL A 323 -28.30 2.47 -0.57
C VAL A 323 -29.12 1.25 -0.19
N GLU A 324 -29.73 0.63 -1.19
CA GLU A 324 -30.23 -0.73 -1.13
C GLU A 324 -29.28 -1.65 -1.91
N VAL A 325 -28.83 -2.73 -1.27
CA VAL A 325 -27.95 -3.74 -1.86
C VAL A 325 -28.74 -5.03 -2.02
N GLU A 326 -28.75 -5.59 -3.22
CA GLU A 326 -29.45 -6.83 -3.57
C GLU A 326 -28.48 -7.86 -4.17
N GLY A 327 -28.59 -9.13 -3.74
CA GLY A 327 -27.80 -10.24 -4.29
C GLY A 327 -26.57 -10.63 -3.46
N ALA A 328 -26.23 -9.87 -2.41
CA ALA A 328 -25.15 -10.20 -1.49
C ALA A 328 -25.61 -11.18 -0.40
N VAL A 329 -24.67 -11.81 0.29
CA VAL A 329 -24.93 -12.65 1.48
C VAL A 329 -24.46 -11.97 2.76
N GLU A 330 -25.04 -12.34 3.89
CA GLU A 330 -24.58 -11.85 5.20
C GLU A 330 -23.19 -12.41 5.54
N ALA A 331 -22.33 -11.53 6.06
CA ALA A 331 -21.02 -11.86 6.59
C ALA A 331 -20.99 -11.60 8.10
N PRO A 332 -20.27 -12.41 8.89
CA PRO A 332 -20.15 -12.19 10.32
C PRO A 332 -19.61 -10.80 10.63
N THR A 333 -20.34 -10.04 11.44
CA THR A 333 -19.88 -8.71 11.84
C THR A 333 -20.36 -8.31 13.22
N VAL A 334 -19.51 -7.56 13.91
CA VAL A 334 -19.82 -6.89 15.18
C VAL A 334 -19.16 -5.52 15.20
N ALA A 335 -19.86 -4.53 15.74
CA ALA A 335 -19.37 -3.17 15.89
C ALA A 335 -19.66 -2.63 17.29
N LEU A 336 -18.62 -2.18 18.01
CA LEU A 336 -18.78 -1.73 19.40
C LEU A 336 -19.62 -0.45 19.53
N ASP A 337 -19.70 0.36 18.47
CA ASP A 337 -20.51 1.57 18.40
C ASP A 337 -21.97 1.29 18.02
N ASP A 338 -22.36 0.02 17.82
CA ASP A 338 -23.73 -0.41 17.55
C ASP A 338 -24.17 -1.48 18.58
N PRO A 339 -24.90 -1.10 19.65
CA PRO A 339 -25.38 -2.04 20.66
C PRO A 339 -26.24 -3.17 20.10
N ALA A 340 -26.99 -2.94 19.03
CA ALA A 340 -27.79 -3.98 18.40
C ALA A 340 -26.90 -5.00 17.67
N SER A 341 -25.79 -4.53 17.08
CA SER A 341 -24.78 -5.43 16.50
C SER A 341 -24.08 -6.30 17.54
N VAL A 342 -23.80 -5.76 18.73
CA VAL A 342 -23.20 -6.52 19.84
C VAL A 342 -24.17 -7.57 20.37
N ALA A 343 -25.43 -7.18 20.61
CA ALA A 343 -26.46 -8.09 21.11
C ALA A 343 -26.74 -9.26 20.15
N ALA A 344 -26.65 -9.03 18.84
CA ALA A 344 -26.87 -10.05 17.81
C ALA A 344 -25.64 -10.93 17.52
N TRP A 345 -24.51 -10.75 18.21
CA TRP A 345 -23.26 -11.41 17.85
C TRP A 345 -23.32 -12.94 17.87
N SER A 346 -23.99 -13.54 18.86
CA SER A 346 -24.09 -15.00 19.00
C SER A 346 -24.73 -15.67 17.77
N GLU A 347 -25.68 -15.00 17.12
CA GLU A 347 -26.31 -15.40 15.86
C GLU A 347 -25.45 -14.98 14.65
N ARG A 348 -25.05 -13.70 14.58
CA ARG A 348 -24.32 -13.15 13.43
C ARG A 348 -22.97 -13.80 13.19
N ARG A 349 -22.29 -14.29 14.22
CA ARG A 349 -21.02 -15.01 14.06
C ARG A 349 -21.17 -16.30 13.26
N ALA A 350 -22.39 -16.79 13.02
CA ALA A 350 -22.70 -17.97 12.20
C ALA A 350 -23.04 -17.62 10.72
N ALA A 351 -23.10 -16.33 10.35
CA ALA A 351 -23.45 -15.91 8.99
C ALA A 351 -22.55 -16.55 7.91
N PRO A 352 -23.10 -16.83 6.69
CA PRO A 352 -22.47 -17.72 5.72
C PRO A 352 -21.26 -17.13 4.98
N GLY A 353 -21.07 -15.81 4.99
CA GLY A 353 -19.92 -15.16 4.35
C GLY A 353 -18.58 -15.72 4.85
N PRO A 354 -17.57 -15.93 3.98
CA PRO A 354 -16.30 -16.58 4.34
C PRO A 354 -15.34 -15.69 5.14
N TRP A 355 -15.61 -14.38 5.21
CA TRP A 355 -14.82 -13.42 6.00
C TRP A 355 -15.69 -12.66 6.99
N ALA A 356 -15.10 -12.32 8.13
CA ALA A 356 -15.72 -11.58 9.22
C ALA A 356 -15.07 -10.21 9.42
N GLU A 357 -15.84 -9.24 9.92
CA GLU A 357 -15.33 -7.94 10.38
C GLU A 357 -15.74 -7.64 11.81
N LEU A 358 -14.75 -7.49 12.69
CA LEU A 358 -14.94 -7.10 14.08
C LEU A 358 -14.41 -5.67 14.25
N ARG A 359 -15.31 -4.73 14.54
CA ARG A 359 -15.02 -3.29 14.57
C ARG A 359 -15.02 -2.75 15.99
N GLY A 360 -13.84 -2.38 16.47
CA GLY A 360 -13.67 -1.48 17.62
C GLY A 360 -13.84 -0.01 17.21
N ARG A 361 -13.55 0.90 18.13
CA ARG A 361 -13.57 2.35 17.89
C ARG A 361 -12.40 2.80 17.02
N HIS A 362 -11.23 2.17 17.20
CA HIS A 362 -9.98 2.57 16.57
C HIS A 362 -9.36 1.49 15.67
N LEU A 363 -9.78 0.22 15.80
CA LEU A 363 -9.27 -0.90 15.01
C LEU A 363 -10.39 -1.76 14.42
N ILE A 364 -10.20 -2.24 13.20
CA ILE A 364 -11.04 -3.27 12.56
C ILE A 364 -10.21 -4.53 12.29
N LEU A 365 -10.65 -5.66 12.82
CA LEU A 365 -10.09 -6.97 12.52
C LEU A 365 -10.87 -7.60 11.36
N THR A 366 -10.16 -7.97 10.28
CA THR A 366 -10.74 -8.68 9.14
C THR A 366 -10.09 -10.05 9.02
N VAL A 367 -10.84 -11.10 9.34
CA VAL A 367 -10.36 -12.48 9.51
C VAL A 367 -11.28 -13.48 8.82
N PRO A 368 -10.83 -14.71 8.51
CA PRO A 368 -11.72 -15.76 8.04
C PRO A 368 -12.85 -16.03 9.04
N SER A 369 -14.06 -16.24 8.54
CA SER A 369 -15.25 -16.46 9.39
C SER A 369 -15.13 -17.71 10.27
N ALA A 370 -14.36 -18.72 9.82
CA ALA A 370 -14.04 -19.89 10.62
C ALA A 370 -13.41 -19.54 11.98
N ALA A 371 -12.59 -18.47 12.04
CA ALA A 371 -11.88 -18.06 13.24
C ALA A 371 -12.80 -17.44 14.31
N VAL A 372 -13.96 -16.91 13.92
CA VAL A 372 -14.87 -16.20 14.84
C VAL A 372 -16.05 -17.05 15.29
N ARG A 373 -16.25 -18.25 14.72
CA ARG A 373 -17.40 -19.12 15.05
C ARG A 373 -17.47 -19.45 16.55
N ALA A 374 -16.31 -19.58 17.19
CA ALA A 374 -16.17 -19.87 18.62
C ALA A 374 -15.79 -18.64 19.47
N LEU A 375 -15.81 -17.43 18.92
CA LEU A 375 -15.52 -16.21 19.68
C LEU A 375 -16.78 -15.77 20.41
N ASP A 376 -16.87 -16.01 21.72
CA ASP A 376 -18.08 -15.69 22.51
C ASP A 376 -18.15 -14.20 22.88
N ASP A 377 -17.04 -13.60 23.35
CA ASP A 377 -16.98 -12.21 23.79
C ASP A 377 -16.09 -11.36 22.88
N PRO A 378 -16.64 -10.75 21.81
CA PRO A 378 -15.90 -9.83 20.97
C PRO A 378 -15.69 -8.47 21.63
N VAL A 379 -16.47 -8.12 22.67
CA VAL A 379 -16.43 -6.79 23.31
C VAL A 379 -15.14 -6.63 24.10
N ALA A 380 -14.80 -7.61 24.94
CA ALA A 380 -13.56 -7.58 25.71
C ALA A 380 -12.33 -7.56 24.79
N LEU A 381 -12.36 -8.33 23.69
CA LEU A 381 -11.28 -8.38 22.70
C LEU A 381 -11.08 -7.04 22.00
N LEU A 382 -12.15 -6.46 21.45
CA LEU A 382 -12.08 -5.21 20.70
C LEU A 382 -11.76 -4.01 21.62
N THR A 383 -12.25 -4.01 22.85
CA THR A 383 -11.90 -2.99 23.86
C THR A 383 -10.41 -3.04 24.19
N TRP A 384 -9.83 -4.23 24.28
CA TRP A 384 -8.38 -4.38 24.51
C TRP A 384 -7.56 -3.84 23.32
N TRP A 385 -7.97 -4.13 22.09
CA TRP A 385 -7.33 -3.58 20.89
C TRP A 385 -7.49 -2.06 20.77
N ASP A 386 -8.64 -1.50 21.12
CA ASP A 386 -8.82 -0.05 21.19
C ASP A 386 -7.86 0.58 22.20
N ARG A 387 -7.72 -0.02 23.40
CA ARG A 387 -6.76 0.43 24.42
C ARG A 387 -5.31 0.41 23.90
N VAL A 388 -4.94 -0.60 23.11
CA VAL A 388 -3.62 -0.64 22.45
C VAL A 388 -3.42 0.62 21.62
N LEU A 389 -4.35 0.97 20.72
CA LEU A 389 -4.23 2.18 19.90
C LEU A 389 -4.26 3.48 20.70
N GLU A 390 -5.06 3.56 21.77
CA GLU A 390 -5.06 4.71 22.67
C GLU A 390 -3.66 4.96 23.27
N ARG A 391 -2.85 3.92 23.52
CA ARG A 391 -1.45 4.08 23.94
C ARG A 391 -0.52 4.61 22.84
N TYR A 392 -0.78 4.31 21.56
CA TYR A 392 0.01 4.90 20.47
C TYR A 392 -0.20 6.42 20.39
N ALA A 393 -1.44 6.88 20.55
CA ALA A 393 -1.74 8.32 20.61
C ALA A 393 -1.12 8.99 21.84
N GLU A 394 -1.12 8.31 22.98
CA GLU A 394 -0.46 8.78 24.19
C GLU A 394 1.06 8.90 24.00
N LEU A 395 1.76 7.87 23.52
CA LEU A 395 3.20 8.01 23.28
C LEU A 395 3.49 9.08 22.24
N GLY A 396 2.82 9.00 21.08
CA GLY A 396 3.03 9.90 19.95
C GLY A 396 2.55 11.34 20.17
N GLN A 397 1.87 11.61 21.29
CA GLN A 397 1.34 12.93 21.67
C GLN A 397 0.50 13.58 20.55
N ARG A 398 -0.33 12.77 19.90
CA ARG A 398 -1.19 13.17 18.80
C ARG A 398 -2.50 12.37 18.84
N PRO A 399 -3.65 12.99 18.52
CA PRO A 399 -4.90 12.26 18.39
C PRO A 399 -4.83 11.15 17.32
N LEU A 400 -5.55 10.06 17.56
CA LEU A 400 -5.78 9.03 16.56
C LEU A 400 -6.57 9.58 15.37
N ASP A 401 -6.33 9.02 14.20
CA ASP A 401 -7.09 9.34 13.00
C ASP A 401 -8.57 8.96 13.17
N ALA A 402 -9.48 9.76 12.59
CA ALA A 402 -10.91 9.46 12.58
C ALA A 402 -11.26 8.16 11.83
N ARG A 403 -10.36 7.71 10.93
CA ARG A 403 -10.44 6.42 10.24
C ARG A 403 -9.78 5.35 11.12
N PRO A 404 -10.51 4.29 11.51
CA PRO A 404 -9.91 3.21 12.29
C PRO A 404 -8.82 2.50 11.48
N GLN A 405 -7.77 2.05 12.16
CA GLN A 405 -6.77 1.14 11.62
C GLN A 405 -7.44 -0.20 11.25
N ARG A 406 -6.80 -1.00 10.41
CA ARG A 406 -7.38 -2.27 9.95
C ARG A 406 -6.31 -3.34 9.80
N PHE A 407 -6.53 -4.52 10.38
CA PHE A 407 -5.78 -5.74 10.05
C PHE A 407 -6.56 -6.57 9.04
N VAL A 408 -5.88 -7.01 7.98
CA VAL A 408 -6.41 -7.94 6.98
C VAL A 408 -5.41 -9.07 6.81
N ALA A 409 -5.89 -10.30 7.05
CA ALA A 409 -5.08 -11.48 6.81
C ALA A 409 -5.12 -11.90 5.33
N ASP A 410 -4.06 -12.53 4.85
CA ASP A 410 -3.94 -13.00 3.46
C ASP A 410 -3.18 -14.34 3.44
N VAL A 411 -3.44 -15.18 2.43
CA VAL A 411 -2.65 -16.40 2.19
C VAL A 411 -1.21 -16.04 1.83
N GLN A 412 -1.02 -14.95 1.08
CA GLN A 412 0.29 -14.55 0.57
C GLN A 412 0.40 -13.03 0.52
N LEU A 413 1.51 -12.52 1.06
CA LEU A 413 1.85 -11.11 1.06
C LEU A 413 2.78 -10.75 -0.09
N SER A 414 2.74 -9.48 -0.47
CA SER A 414 3.58 -8.88 -1.50
C SER A 414 5.00 -8.57 -1.00
N ALA A 415 5.17 -8.40 0.32
CA ALA A 415 6.46 -8.18 0.96
C ALA A 415 6.42 -8.54 2.44
N GLY A 416 7.55 -9.01 2.99
CA GLY A 416 7.70 -9.29 4.41
C GLY A 416 6.78 -10.40 4.94
N TYR A 417 6.73 -10.54 6.26
CA TYR A 417 5.80 -11.44 6.97
C TYR A 417 4.52 -10.71 7.41
N MET A 418 4.63 -9.42 7.72
CA MET A 418 3.54 -8.48 7.88
C MET A 418 4.02 -7.16 7.26
N HIS A 419 3.11 -6.27 6.87
CA HIS A 419 3.50 -4.91 6.52
C HIS A 419 2.41 -3.88 6.82
N SER A 420 2.88 -2.70 7.19
CA SER A 420 2.07 -1.54 7.49
C SER A 420 1.37 -0.95 6.26
N GLY A 421 0.44 -0.03 6.52
CA GLY A 421 -0.42 0.56 5.50
C GLY A 421 -1.87 0.64 5.94
N TYR A 422 -2.76 0.78 4.97
CA TYR A 422 -4.20 0.67 5.20
C TYR A 422 -4.84 -0.23 4.13
N PRO A 423 -5.10 -1.50 4.46
CA PRO A 423 -4.92 -2.14 5.77
C PRO A 423 -3.45 -2.44 6.08
N ILE A 424 -3.19 -2.78 7.34
CA ILE A 424 -2.02 -3.56 7.73
C ILE A 424 -2.30 -5.01 7.31
N MET A 425 -1.38 -5.58 6.54
CA MET A 425 -1.54 -6.92 5.98
C MET A 425 -0.77 -7.94 6.83
N THR A 426 -1.40 -9.08 7.08
CA THR A 426 -0.86 -10.17 7.90
C THR A 426 -0.99 -11.50 7.17
N HIS A 427 -0.18 -12.50 7.52
CA HIS A 427 -0.46 -13.86 7.06
C HIS A 427 -1.71 -14.45 7.73
N LEU A 428 -2.28 -15.50 7.12
CA LEU A 428 -3.44 -16.21 7.66
C LEU A 428 -3.17 -16.98 8.95
N ASP A 429 -1.92 -17.35 9.23
CA ASP A 429 -1.52 -18.09 10.43
C ASP A 429 -1.86 -17.34 11.73
N VAL A 430 -1.77 -16.00 11.74
CA VAL A 430 -2.20 -15.19 12.90
C VAL A 430 -3.71 -14.99 13.00
N ALA A 431 -4.44 -15.28 11.92
CA ALA A 431 -5.89 -15.08 11.80
C ALA A 431 -6.70 -16.38 11.73
N THR A 432 -6.02 -17.54 11.79
CA THR A 432 -6.64 -18.87 11.73
C THR A 432 -6.38 -19.61 13.04
N PRO A 433 -7.37 -20.31 13.62
CA PRO A 433 -7.16 -21.20 14.75
C PRO A 433 -6.11 -22.27 14.44
N GLN A 434 -5.22 -22.55 15.39
CA GLN A 434 -4.16 -23.55 15.24
C GLN A 434 -4.04 -24.38 16.53
N ASP A 435 -3.85 -25.69 16.41
CA ASP A 435 -3.62 -26.61 17.53
C ASP A 435 -4.67 -26.50 18.66
N GLY A 436 -5.94 -26.34 18.28
CA GLY A 436 -7.05 -26.19 19.22
C GLY A 436 -7.13 -24.82 19.92
N ARG A 437 -6.27 -23.87 19.55
CA ARG A 437 -6.27 -22.50 20.09
C ARG A 437 -6.98 -21.53 19.14
N PRO A 438 -7.60 -20.45 19.67
CA PRO A 438 -8.10 -19.36 18.84
C PRO A 438 -6.97 -18.75 17.97
N ALA A 439 -7.36 -18.08 16.89
CA ALA A 439 -6.42 -17.32 16.08
C ALA A 439 -5.65 -16.30 16.95
N ARG A 440 -4.35 -16.09 16.69
CA ARG A 440 -3.49 -15.21 17.52
C ARG A 440 -4.05 -13.80 17.68
N VAL A 441 -4.69 -13.25 16.65
CA VAL A 441 -5.31 -11.90 16.68
C VAL A 441 -6.62 -11.84 17.48
N LEU A 442 -7.23 -13.00 17.78
CA LEU A 442 -8.49 -13.14 18.52
C LEU A 442 -8.32 -13.75 19.93
N ASP A 443 -7.14 -14.30 20.24
CA ASP A 443 -6.82 -14.95 21.51
C ASP A 443 -6.52 -13.91 22.60
N LEU A 444 -7.56 -13.38 23.24
CA LEU A 444 -7.44 -12.32 24.24
C LEU A 444 -6.56 -12.71 25.45
N GLU A 445 -6.63 -13.96 25.90
CA GLU A 445 -5.81 -14.42 27.02
C GLU A 445 -4.32 -14.39 26.66
N ARG A 446 -3.97 -14.90 25.48
CA ARG A 446 -2.60 -14.85 24.99
C ARG A 446 -2.15 -13.42 24.71
N LEU A 447 -3.00 -12.58 24.14
CA LEU A 447 -2.71 -11.17 23.88
C LEU A 447 -2.39 -10.40 25.18
N ARG A 448 -3.14 -10.66 26.26
CA ARG A 448 -2.89 -10.05 27.58
C ARG A 448 -1.59 -10.53 28.21
N ARG A 449 -1.19 -11.78 28.00
CA ARG A 449 0.02 -12.37 28.62
C ARG A 449 1.30 -12.10 27.82
N GLU A 450 1.23 -12.20 26.50
CA GLU A 450 2.39 -12.24 25.61
C GLU A 450 2.45 -11.04 24.66
N GLY A 451 1.36 -10.26 24.55
CA GLY A 451 1.22 -9.24 23.52
C GLY A 451 1.20 -9.82 22.10
N SER A 452 1.44 -8.95 21.13
CA SER A 452 1.60 -9.36 19.73
C SER A 452 2.60 -8.46 19.01
N TRP A 453 3.89 -8.77 19.16
CA TRP A 453 4.99 -7.95 18.63
C TRP A 453 4.79 -7.57 17.16
N GLY A 454 4.45 -8.52 16.28
CA GLY A 454 4.23 -8.25 14.85
C GLY A 454 3.12 -7.23 14.59
N HIS A 455 1.93 -7.40 15.19
CA HIS A 455 0.84 -6.44 15.02
C HIS A 455 1.19 -5.06 15.57
N PHE A 456 1.86 -5.01 16.73
CA PHE A 456 2.27 -3.76 17.35
C PHE A 456 3.37 -3.05 16.54
N HIS A 457 4.30 -3.81 15.97
CA HIS A 457 5.34 -3.30 15.09
C HIS A 457 4.76 -2.60 13.86
N GLU A 458 3.80 -3.25 13.17
CA GLU A 458 3.14 -2.64 12.01
C GLU A 458 2.28 -1.42 12.36
N LEU A 459 1.62 -1.45 13.53
CA LEU A 459 0.95 -0.27 14.07
C LEU A 459 1.96 0.85 14.35
N GLY A 460 3.18 0.52 14.80
CA GLY A 460 4.28 1.44 15.02
C GLY A 460 4.69 2.18 13.76
N HIS A 461 4.81 1.48 12.64
CA HIS A 461 5.07 2.13 11.35
C HIS A 461 3.99 3.13 10.97
N ASN A 462 2.71 2.85 11.24
CA ASN A 462 1.62 3.80 10.98
C ASN A 462 1.65 5.04 11.91
N HIS A 463 2.40 5.02 13.02
CA HIS A 463 2.56 6.15 13.95
C HIS A 463 3.94 6.82 13.88
N GLN A 464 4.83 6.30 13.04
CA GLN A 464 6.16 6.82 12.81
C GLN A 464 6.11 8.17 12.08
N ARG A 465 7.07 9.06 12.36
CA ARG A 465 7.25 10.32 11.60
C ARG A 465 8.62 10.38 10.95
N GLY A 466 8.63 10.95 9.75
CA GLY A 466 9.87 11.24 9.04
C GLY A 466 10.80 12.20 9.79
N ASP A 467 10.27 13.05 10.68
CA ASP A 467 11.02 14.10 11.38
C ASP A 467 12.05 13.56 12.40
N TRP A 468 11.80 12.38 12.97
CA TRP A 468 12.74 11.70 13.88
C TRP A 468 13.19 10.33 13.36
N THR A 469 12.65 9.88 12.22
CA THR A 469 13.08 8.64 11.56
C THR A 469 14.12 8.97 10.49
N PHE A 470 15.38 8.75 10.82
CA PHE A 470 16.52 8.88 9.91
C PHE A 470 16.98 7.52 9.38
N ALA A 471 17.81 7.49 8.34
CA ALA A 471 18.30 6.25 7.74
C ALA A 471 18.86 5.26 8.78
N GLY A 472 18.45 3.99 8.67
CA GLY A 472 18.76 2.92 9.61
C GLY A 472 17.78 2.79 10.78
N THR A 473 16.83 3.72 10.97
CA THR A 473 15.89 3.70 12.11
C THR A 473 14.43 3.41 11.74
N GLY A 474 14.16 3.07 10.48
CA GLY A 474 12.83 2.68 10.00
C GLY A 474 12.23 1.57 10.86
N GLU A 475 13.01 0.50 11.06
CA GLU A 475 12.66 -0.68 11.87
C GLU A 475 12.96 -0.53 13.38
N VAL A 476 13.32 0.68 13.81
CA VAL A 476 13.73 0.96 15.20
C VAL A 476 12.71 1.86 15.87
N THR A 477 12.42 3.02 15.28
CA THR A 477 11.54 4.02 15.90
C THR A 477 10.07 3.60 15.90
N CYS A 478 9.64 2.71 14.99
CA CYS A 478 8.33 2.04 15.09
C CYS A 478 8.23 1.22 16.38
N ASN A 479 9.33 0.59 16.80
CA ASN A 479 9.36 -0.27 17.98
C ASN A 479 9.40 0.48 19.31
N LEU A 480 9.58 1.81 19.31
CA LEU A 480 9.33 2.61 20.52
C LEU A 480 7.86 2.51 20.93
N PHE A 481 6.94 2.56 19.96
CA PHE A 481 5.52 2.37 20.21
C PHE A 481 5.19 0.92 20.57
N THR A 482 5.81 -0.05 19.91
CA THR A 482 5.67 -1.47 20.25
C THR A 482 6.03 -1.72 21.72
N LEU A 483 7.22 -1.28 22.13
CA LEU A 483 7.70 -1.45 23.50
C LEU A 483 6.82 -0.71 24.51
N TYR A 484 6.32 0.49 24.17
CA TYR A 484 5.42 1.23 25.04
C TYR A 484 4.12 0.48 25.33
N VAL A 485 3.55 -0.20 24.32
CA VAL A 485 2.36 -1.05 24.53
C VAL A 485 2.68 -2.33 25.26
N MET A 486 3.82 -2.97 24.95
CA MET A 486 4.28 -4.15 25.70
C MET A 486 4.41 -3.83 27.19
N ASP A 487 4.93 -2.66 27.52
CA ASP A 487 5.07 -2.19 28.89
C ASP A 487 3.70 -1.83 29.51
N THR A 488 2.98 -0.87 28.94
CA THR A 488 1.82 -0.23 29.59
C THR A 488 0.49 -1.00 29.47
N VAL A 489 0.39 -1.97 28.56
CA VAL A 489 -0.82 -2.77 28.34
C VAL A 489 -0.60 -4.24 28.65
N VAL A 490 0.54 -4.80 28.25
CA VAL A 490 0.87 -6.21 28.48
C VAL A 490 1.58 -6.41 29.84
N GLY A 491 2.33 -5.41 30.31
CA GLY A 491 3.08 -5.48 31.57
C GLY A 491 4.46 -6.14 31.43
N ILE A 492 5.05 -6.10 30.23
CA ILE A 492 6.41 -6.59 29.98
C ILE A 492 7.34 -5.40 29.80
N GLU A 493 8.19 -5.20 30.80
CA GLU A 493 9.21 -4.14 30.83
C GLU A 493 10.10 -4.19 29.58
N PRO A 494 10.42 -3.04 28.95
CA PRO A 494 11.18 -3.01 27.70
C PRO A 494 12.53 -3.72 27.81
N TRP A 495 13.30 -3.48 28.88
CA TRP A 495 14.61 -4.11 29.04
C TRP A 495 14.54 -5.63 29.17
N GLU A 496 13.47 -6.18 29.74
CA GLU A 496 13.27 -7.62 29.93
C GLU A 496 12.61 -8.30 28.72
N HIS A 497 12.14 -7.52 27.74
CA HIS A 497 11.40 -8.06 26.62
C HIS A 497 12.25 -9.07 25.81
N PRO A 498 11.73 -10.28 25.48
CA PRO A 498 12.49 -11.34 24.81
C PRO A 498 13.05 -10.94 23.43
N TRP A 499 12.31 -10.12 22.68
CA TRP A 499 12.74 -9.65 21.35
C TRP A 499 14.06 -8.86 21.40
N LEU A 500 14.37 -8.21 22.53
CA LEU A 500 15.60 -7.44 22.71
C LEU A 500 16.80 -8.29 23.16
N ALA A 501 16.62 -9.56 23.52
CA ALA A 501 17.69 -10.39 24.07
C ALA A 501 18.92 -10.47 23.16
N GLY A 502 18.71 -10.67 21.86
CA GLY A 502 19.79 -10.71 20.87
C GLY A 502 20.49 -9.35 20.69
N GLY A 503 19.74 -8.25 20.73
CA GLY A 503 20.30 -6.90 20.66
C GLY A 503 21.18 -6.59 21.87
N ARG A 504 20.70 -6.92 23.09
CA ARG A 504 21.45 -6.73 24.34
C ARG A 504 22.77 -7.49 24.33
N ALA A 505 22.75 -8.74 23.89
CA ALA A 505 23.97 -9.55 23.79
C ALA A 505 25.00 -8.98 22.79
N LYS A 506 24.53 -8.32 21.72
CA LYS A 506 25.39 -7.70 20.69
C LYS A 506 25.95 -6.34 21.12
N ALA A 507 25.26 -5.61 21.99
CA ALA A 507 25.61 -4.24 22.37
C ALA A 507 27.03 -4.13 22.94
N ALA A 508 27.43 -5.03 23.83
CA ALA A 508 28.77 -5.01 24.42
C ALA A 508 29.86 -5.17 23.35
N ALA A 509 29.76 -6.20 22.49
CA ALA A 509 30.70 -6.44 21.40
C ALA A 509 30.74 -5.29 20.39
N TYR A 510 29.59 -4.66 20.12
CA TYR A 510 29.51 -3.48 19.26
C TYR A 510 30.28 -2.28 19.84
N LEU A 511 30.12 -2.01 21.13
CA LEU A 511 30.81 -0.92 21.82
C LEU A 511 32.32 -1.18 21.91
N GLU A 512 32.74 -2.43 22.20
CA GLU A 512 34.15 -2.84 22.20
C GLU A 512 34.80 -2.71 20.81
N ALA A 513 34.04 -2.95 19.74
CA ALA A 513 34.48 -2.76 18.36
C ALA A 513 34.55 -1.28 17.91
N GLY A 514 34.41 -0.32 18.83
CA GLY A 514 34.48 1.11 18.55
C GLY A 514 33.20 1.70 17.97
N ALA A 515 32.06 1.02 18.13
CA ALA A 515 30.73 1.49 17.75
C ALA A 515 30.60 2.00 16.29
N PRO A 516 30.92 1.19 15.26
CA PRO A 516 30.81 1.63 13.87
C PRO A 516 29.35 1.91 13.47
N PHE A 517 29.01 3.17 13.18
CA PHE A 517 27.63 3.59 12.87
C PHE A 517 26.98 2.80 11.74
N ALA A 518 27.74 2.42 10.70
CA ALA A 518 27.21 1.63 9.60
C ALA A 518 26.75 0.23 10.03
N ALA A 519 27.34 -0.36 11.08
CA ALA A 519 26.86 -1.62 11.66
C ALA A 519 25.60 -1.40 12.49
N TRP A 520 25.54 -0.30 13.26
CA TRP A 520 24.35 0.11 14.01
C TRP A 520 23.13 0.29 13.10
N GLN A 521 23.29 0.96 11.96
CA GLN A 521 22.21 1.19 10.99
C GLN A 521 21.65 -0.09 10.35
N ARG A 522 22.41 -1.20 10.37
CA ARG A 522 22.04 -2.47 9.73
C ARG A 522 21.36 -3.45 10.68
N ASP A 523 21.41 -3.21 11.99
CA ASP A 523 20.84 -4.10 13.00
C ASP A 523 19.83 -3.34 13.87
N PRO A 524 18.52 -3.41 13.54
CA PRO A 524 17.48 -2.73 14.29
C PRO A 524 17.38 -3.15 15.75
N GLY A 525 17.70 -4.42 16.05
CA GLY A 525 17.67 -4.95 17.41
C GLY A 525 18.78 -4.34 18.27
N LEU A 526 19.99 -4.23 17.72
CA LEU A 526 21.10 -3.50 18.35
C LEU A 526 20.76 -2.01 18.54
N ALA A 527 20.27 -1.37 17.48
CA ALA A 527 19.92 0.05 17.51
C ALA A 527 18.85 0.36 18.56
N LEU A 528 17.85 -0.52 18.72
CA LEU A 528 16.78 -0.33 19.70
C LEU A 528 17.28 -0.38 21.15
N VAL A 529 18.36 -1.12 21.45
CA VAL A 529 18.95 -1.17 22.80
C VAL A 529 19.37 0.22 23.28
N MET A 530 19.95 1.04 22.40
CA MET A 530 20.32 2.42 22.73
C MET A 530 19.12 3.23 23.24
N TYR A 531 17.95 3.07 22.62
CA TYR A 531 16.74 3.76 23.06
C TYR A 531 16.20 3.19 24.37
N VAL A 532 16.30 1.87 24.57
CA VAL A 532 15.85 1.21 25.79
C VAL A 532 16.73 1.58 26.98
N GLU A 533 18.04 1.83 26.81
CA GLU A 533 18.89 2.35 27.89
C GLU A 533 18.40 3.72 28.39
N VAL A 534 18.00 4.61 27.47
CA VAL A 534 17.41 5.91 27.84
C VAL A 534 16.05 5.71 28.52
N GLN A 535 15.18 4.84 27.97
CA GLN A 535 13.88 4.54 28.58
C GLN A 535 14.03 3.95 29.99
N ARG A 536 15.00 3.06 30.20
CA ARG A 536 15.24 2.44 31.51
C ARG A 536 15.74 3.45 32.54
N ALA A 537 16.56 4.42 32.13
CA ALA A 537 17.11 5.43 33.02
C ALA A 537 16.12 6.55 33.36
N PHE A 538 15.26 6.95 32.42
CA PHE A 538 14.43 8.15 32.55
C PHE A 538 12.92 7.92 32.36
N GLY A 539 12.48 6.69 32.07
CA GLY A 539 11.09 6.36 31.77
C GLY A 539 10.62 6.82 30.39
N TRP A 540 9.30 6.75 30.16
CA TRP A 540 8.66 7.09 28.88
C TRP A 540 8.32 8.57 28.72
N GLU A 541 8.18 9.32 29.82
CA GLU A 541 7.80 10.73 29.79
C GLU A 541 8.71 11.58 28.89
N PRO A 542 10.06 11.43 28.91
CA PRO A 542 10.92 12.20 28.02
C PRO A 542 10.67 11.95 26.52
N PHE A 543 10.28 10.74 26.14
CA PHE A 543 9.91 10.41 24.75
C PHE A 543 8.63 11.14 24.34
N GLN A 544 7.63 11.16 25.23
CA GLN A 544 6.40 11.92 25.02
C GLN A 544 6.68 13.42 24.88
N VAL A 545 7.52 13.99 25.76
CA VAL A 545 7.93 15.40 25.68
C VAL A 545 8.65 15.70 24.35
N ALA A 546 9.57 14.83 23.94
CA ALA A 546 10.26 14.96 22.66
C ALA A 546 9.30 14.91 21.47
N PHE A 547 8.38 13.93 21.41
CA PHE A 547 7.40 13.80 20.34
C PHE A 547 6.40 14.96 20.32
N ARG A 548 5.92 15.42 21.47
CA ARG A 548 5.10 16.64 21.57
C ARG A 548 5.82 17.84 20.97
N ALA A 549 7.11 17.98 21.26
CA ALA A 549 7.91 19.09 20.74
C ALA A 549 8.08 19.02 19.21
N TYR A 550 8.09 17.82 18.60
CA TYR A 550 8.06 17.66 17.14
C TYR A 550 6.69 17.98 16.54
N GLU A 551 5.60 17.50 17.14
CA GLU A 551 4.24 17.78 16.63
C GLU A 551 3.89 19.28 16.70
N ALA A 552 4.53 20.04 17.60
CA ALA A 552 4.42 21.50 17.67
C ALA A 552 5.23 22.27 16.60
N LEU A 553 6.10 21.61 15.82
CA LEU A 553 6.93 22.28 14.82
C LEU A 553 6.13 22.79 13.61
N PRO A 554 6.31 24.05 13.20
CA PRO A 554 5.89 24.52 11.88
C PRO A 554 6.57 23.72 10.77
N GLU A 555 5.90 23.56 9.62
CA GLU A 555 6.42 22.79 8.48
C GLU A 555 7.80 23.27 8.00
N GLY A 556 8.04 24.58 8.02
CA GLY A 556 9.32 25.19 7.62
C GLY A 556 10.49 24.87 8.56
N GLU A 557 10.22 24.46 9.80
CA GLU A 557 11.21 24.19 10.86
C GLU A 557 11.46 22.68 11.07
N ARG A 558 10.79 21.82 10.30
CA ARG A 558 10.97 20.37 10.37
C ARG A 558 12.34 19.98 9.79
N PRO A 559 13.06 19.04 10.43
CA PRO A 559 14.40 18.66 10.02
C PRO A 559 14.43 18.03 8.63
N ARG A 560 15.44 18.39 7.84
CA ARG A 560 15.64 17.94 6.46
C ARG A 560 16.92 17.12 6.35
N GLY A 561 16.77 15.92 5.79
CA GLY A 561 17.88 14.97 5.67
C GLY A 561 18.30 14.37 7.02
N ASP A 562 19.14 13.33 6.97
CA ASP A 562 19.39 12.51 8.15
C ASP A 562 20.27 13.18 9.21
N ALA A 563 21.18 14.07 8.81
CA ALA A 563 22.05 14.77 9.76
C ALA A 563 21.24 15.68 10.70
N GLU A 564 20.36 16.51 10.14
CA GLU A 564 19.52 17.42 10.92
C GLU A 564 18.54 16.65 11.82
N LYS A 565 17.99 15.53 11.33
CA LYS A 565 17.12 14.66 12.15
C LYS A 565 17.82 14.11 13.37
N ARG A 566 19.07 13.65 13.25
CA ARG A 566 19.86 13.14 14.38
C ARG A 566 20.17 14.24 15.39
N ASP A 567 20.52 15.43 14.92
CA ASP A 567 20.78 16.58 15.78
C ASP A 567 19.53 17.01 16.54
N GLN A 568 18.39 17.13 15.85
CA GLN A 568 17.11 17.47 16.48
C GLN A 568 16.67 16.40 17.49
N TRP A 569 16.90 15.12 17.18
CA TRP A 569 16.59 14.02 18.10
C TRP A 569 17.43 14.13 19.38
N LEU A 570 18.76 14.30 19.24
CA LEU A 570 19.66 14.52 20.38
C LEU A 570 19.20 15.71 21.23
N LEU A 571 18.97 16.87 20.61
CA LEU A 571 18.60 18.10 21.30
C LEU A 571 17.30 17.94 22.08
N ARG A 572 16.26 17.40 21.44
CA ARG A 572 14.92 17.28 22.04
C ARG A 572 14.90 16.27 23.17
N LEU A 573 15.51 15.11 22.96
CA LEU A 573 15.55 14.07 23.98
C LEU A 573 16.41 14.50 25.18
N SER A 574 17.57 15.14 24.95
CA SER A 574 18.42 15.68 26.02
C SER A 574 17.69 16.70 26.89
N ARG A 575 16.97 17.63 26.25
CA ARG A 575 16.15 18.62 26.95
C ARG A 575 15.00 17.98 27.73
N ALA A 576 14.41 16.92 27.19
CA ALA A 576 13.32 16.19 27.83
C ALA A 576 13.79 15.38 29.04
N VAL A 577 14.98 14.77 29.01
CA VAL A 577 15.56 14.04 30.16
C VAL A 577 16.27 14.96 31.15
N GLY A 578 16.49 16.23 30.81
CA GLY A 578 17.21 17.20 31.65
C GLY A 578 18.72 16.95 31.75
N ARG A 579 19.30 16.20 30.81
CA ARG A 579 20.73 15.81 30.79
C ARG A 579 21.29 15.93 29.37
N ASP A 580 22.58 16.19 29.25
CA ASP A 580 23.26 16.18 27.95
C ASP A 580 23.54 14.73 27.51
N LEU A 581 22.79 14.24 26.53
CA LEU A 581 22.98 12.91 25.92
C LEU A 581 24.08 12.90 24.83
N GLY A 582 24.78 14.02 24.60
CA GLY A 582 25.86 14.12 23.62
C GLY A 582 26.93 13.02 23.78
N PRO A 583 27.49 12.83 24.99
CA PRO A 583 28.45 11.75 25.26
C PRO A 583 27.86 10.36 25.03
N PHE A 584 26.58 10.16 25.35
CA PHE A 584 25.88 8.91 25.10
C PHE A 584 25.77 8.58 23.60
N PHE A 585 25.38 9.55 22.78
CA PHE A 585 25.33 9.39 21.32
C PHE A 585 26.71 9.12 20.73
N GLN A 586 27.75 9.79 21.24
CA GLN A 586 29.14 9.55 20.83
C GLN A 586 29.60 8.14 21.19
N ARG A 587 29.28 7.63 22.40
CA ARG A 587 29.59 6.26 22.83
C ARG A 587 28.93 5.21 21.94
N TRP A 588 27.69 5.46 21.52
CA TRP A 588 26.95 4.62 20.57
C TRP A 588 27.31 4.88 19.10
N GLY A 589 28.30 5.73 18.82
CA GLY A 589 28.75 6.01 17.46
C GLY A 589 27.72 6.70 16.57
N VAL A 590 26.63 7.24 17.11
CA VAL A 590 25.58 7.92 16.34
C VAL A 590 26.01 9.37 16.06
N PRO A 591 26.26 9.74 14.79
CA PRO A 591 26.89 11.02 14.49
C PRO A 591 25.93 12.19 14.69
N THR A 592 26.37 13.17 15.47
CA THR A 592 25.71 14.46 15.68
C THR A 592 26.69 15.60 15.40
N SER A 593 26.22 16.80 15.13
CA SER A 593 27.08 17.97 14.89
C SER A 593 27.69 18.52 16.18
N GLU A 594 28.81 19.23 16.05
CA GLU A 594 29.41 19.96 17.17
C GLU A 594 28.50 21.09 17.64
N GLU A 595 27.81 21.74 16.72
CA GLU A 595 26.84 22.79 16.99
C GLU A 595 25.66 22.28 17.84
N ALA A 596 25.13 21.08 17.52
CA ALA A 596 24.07 20.48 18.32
C ALA A 596 24.54 20.15 19.74
N ARG A 597 25.70 19.51 19.90
CA ARG A 597 26.27 19.22 21.24
C ARG A 597 26.60 20.50 22.01
N ALA A 598 27.08 21.55 21.34
CA ALA A 598 27.39 22.82 21.97
C ALA A 598 26.16 23.49 22.59
N ARG A 599 24.97 23.27 22.02
CA ARG A 599 23.69 23.76 22.55
C ARG A 599 23.16 23.00 23.77
N LEU A 600 23.89 22.00 24.26
CA LEU A 600 23.53 21.21 25.46
C LEU A 600 24.51 21.40 26.62
N ARG A 601 25.53 22.27 26.48
CA ARG A 601 26.56 22.49 27.52
C ARG A 601 26.02 23.04 28.85
N ASP A 602 24.80 23.55 28.86
CA ASP A 602 24.10 24.00 30.06
C ASP A 602 23.43 22.85 30.84
N LEU A 603 23.42 21.63 30.30
CA LEU A 603 22.95 20.42 30.98
C LEU A 603 24.13 19.56 31.46
N GLU A 604 23.91 18.81 32.54
CA GLU A 604 24.92 17.85 33.03
C GLU A 604 25.02 16.64 32.07
N PRO A 605 26.23 16.28 31.62
CA PRO A 605 26.48 15.07 30.83
C PRO A 605 25.88 13.80 31.44
N TRP A 606 25.40 12.88 30.61
CA TRP A 606 24.94 11.57 31.06
C TRP A 606 25.51 10.42 30.23
N LEU A 607 25.82 9.32 30.93
CA LEU A 607 26.13 8.00 30.41
C LEU A 607 25.48 6.97 31.35
N PRO A 608 25.01 5.82 30.82
CA PRO A 608 24.56 4.71 31.66
C PRO A 608 25.72 4.14 32.48
N GLU A 609 25.41 3.72 33.71
CA GLU A 609 26.35 3.08 34.66
C GLU A 609 26.95 1.77 34.13
#